data_AF-A0A2K2F750-F1
#
_entry.id   AF-A0A2K2F750-F1
#
_cell.length_a   1.000
_cell.length_b   1.000
_cell.length_c   1.000
_cell.angle_alpha   90.00
_cell.angle_beta   90.00
_cell.angle_gamma   90.00
#
_symmetry.space_group_name_H-M   'P 1'
#
loop_
_entity.id
_entity.type
_entity.pdbx_description
1 polymer ?
#
loop_
_entity_poly.entity_id
_entity_poly.type
_entity_poly.pdbx_seq_one_letter_code
_entity_poly.pdbx_strand_id
1 'polypeptide(L)'
;MLKEMLPWVVAYAAKHSVTTETVEVLKQVKHVYICDSTLLSLPDKLQTIFKGLGGINAKAAVKIQLMFSLMERKFRSIELCTATGNDSNYTADIAKNLSLMDLILIDLGYFNAIAFREIA
;
A
#
# COMPACT_ATOMS: atom_id res chain seq x y z
N MET A 1 16.42 -2.99 -9.98
CA MET A 1 15.90 -2.05 -11.00
C MET A 1 14.43 -1.65 -10.78
N LEU A 2 13.40 -2.45 -11.12
CA LEU A 2 11.99 -1.98 -11.00
C LEU A 2 11.56 -1.69 -9.55
N LYS A 3 11.87 -2.59 -8.61
CA LYS A 3 11.60 -2.41 -7.17
C LYS A 3 12.30 -1.17 -6.58
N GLU A 4 13.46 -0.82 -7.12
CA GLU A 4 14.23 0.35 -6.69
C GLU A 4 13.72 1.64 -7.32
N MET A 5 13.27 1.60 -8.59
CA MET A 5 12.76 2.78 -9.31
C MET A 5 11.33 3.16 -8.91
N LEU A 6 10.51 2.18 -8.54
CA LEU A 6 9.10 2.40 -8.19
C LEU A 6 8.92 3.43 -7.05
N PRO A 7 9.66 3.37 -5.91
CA PRO A 7 9.61 4.42 -4.89
C PRO A 7 9.86 5.83 -5.44
N TRP A 8 10.82 6.00 -6.35
CA TRP A 8 11.19 7.31 -6.91
C TRP A 8 10.14 7.86 -7.85
N VAL A 9 9.61 7.03 -8.76
CA VAL A 9 8.59 7.43 -9.73
C VAL A 9 7.33 7.87 -9.00
N VAL A 10 6.93 7.13 -7.98
CA VAL A 10 5.68 7.45 -7.28
C VAL A 10 5.88 8.59 -6.27
N ALA A 11 7.05 8.75 -5.64
CA ALA A 11 7.39 9.95 -4.88
C ALA A 11 7.40 11.21 -5.76
N TYR A 12 7.90 11.10 -7.00
CA TYR A 12 7.82 12.18 -7.98
C TYR A 12 6.36 12.52 -8.31
N ALA A 13 5.51 11.54 -8.61
CA ALA A 13 4.09 11.78 -8.87
C ALA A 13 3.42 12.48 -7.67
N ALA A 14 3.60 11.95 -6.47
CA ALA A 14 2.94 12.47 -5.28
C ALA A 14 3.40 13.89 -4.88
N LYS A 15 4.67 14.23 -5.10
CA LYS A 15 5.18 15.60 -4.91
C LYS A 15 4.42 16.63 -5.74
N HIS A 16 3.92 16.23 -6.91
CA HIS A 16 3.24 17.11 -7.86
C HIS A 16 1.70 16.99 -7.81
N SER A 17 1.14 16.09 -7.00
CA SER A 17 -0.32 15.88 -6.89
C SER A 17 -0.99 16.51 -5.67
N VAL A 18 -0.24 16.91 -4.62
CA VAL A 18 -0.82 17.40 -3.35
C VAL A 18 -0.60 18.90 -3.17
N THR A 19 -1.69 19.68 -3.12
CA THR A 19 -1.67 21.12 -2.82
C THR A 19 -1.55 21.38 -1.31
N THR A 20 -0.86 22.46 -0.95
CA THR A 20 -0.38 22.77 0.41
C THR A 20 -1.48 23.08 1.43
N GLU A 21 -2.73 23.32 0.99
CA GLU A 21 -3.82 23.78 1.86
C GLU A 21 -4.37 22.73 2.83
N THR A 22 -4.07 21.44 2.63
CA THR A 22 -4.62 20.32 3.43
C THR A 22 -3.84 20.07 4.75
N VAL A 23 -2.81 20.87 5.05
CA VAL A 23 -1.78 20.46 6.04
C VAL A 23 -2.12 20.84 7.50
N GLU A 24 -2.85 21.92 7.78
CA GLU A 24 -2.96 22.42 9.16
C GLU A 24 -3.71 21.48 10.11
N VAL A 25 -4.84 20.91 9.69
CA VAL A 25 -5.59 19.93 10.52
C VAL A 25 -4.74 18.68 10.78
N LEU A 26 -3.94 18.27 9.78
CA LEU A 26 -3.10 17.08 9.87
C LEU A 26 -1.88 17.26 10.79
N LYS A 27 -1.55 18.48 11.24
CA LYS A 27 -0.45 18.70 12.19
C LYS A 27 -0.74 18.18 13.60
N GLN A 28 -1.99 17.81 13.90
CA GLN A 28 -2.37 17.24 15.19
C GLN A 28 -1.86 15.81 15.39
N VAL A 29 -1.49 15.14 14.29
CA VAL A 29 -0.94 13.78 14.28
C VAL A 29 0.52 13.81 13.83
N LYS A 30 1.28 12.79 14.22
CA LYS A 30 2.72 12.72 13.94
C LYS A 30 3.00 12.32 12.50
N HIS A 31 2.24 11.35 11.99
CA HIS A 31 2.34 10.89 10.61
C HIS A 31 0.95 10.63 10.05
N VAL A 32 0.82 10.77 8.73
CA VAL A 32 -0.40 10.42 7.99
C VAL A 32 -0.03 9.43 6.90
N TYR A 33 -0.56 8.22 6.98
CA TYR A 33 -0.31 7.15 6.03
C TYR A 33 -1.55 6.83 5.22
N ILE A 34 -1.37 6.69 3.90
CA ILE A 34 -2.39 6.17 2.99
C ILE A 34 -1.93 4.79 2.57
N CYS A 35 -2.76 3.77 2.78
CA CYS A 35 -2.48 2.42 2.30
C CYS A 35 -3.50 2.01 1.23
N ASP A 36 -2.98 1.40 0.18
CA ASP A 36 -3.77 0.88 -0.92
C ASP A 36 -3.02 -0.28 -1.59
N SER A 37 -3.76 -1.12 -2.32
CA SER A 37 -3.19 -2.20 -3.11
C SER A 37 -3.51 -1.99 -4.58
N THR A 38 -2.59 -2.41 -5.43
CA THR A 38 -2.84 -2.47 -6.87
C THR A 38 -2.44 -3.82 -7.42
N LEU A 39 -3.20 -4.32 -8.38
CA LEU A 39 -2.91 -5.57 -9.06
C LEU A 39 -2.33 -5.27 -10.45
N LEU A 40 -1.17 -5.85 -10.73
CA LEU A 40 -0.51 -5.72 -12.02
C LEU A 40 -0.41 -7.08 -12.70
N SER A 41 -0.98 -7.17 -13.91
CA SER A 41 -0.78 -8.31 -14.79
C SER A 41 0.66 -8.37 -15.28
N LEU A 42 1.20 -9.59 -15.36
CA LEU A 42 2.56 -9.88 -15.79
C LEU A 42 2.54 -10.77 -17.04
N PRO A 43 3.65 -10.84 -17.80
CA PRO A 43 3.77 -11.79 -18.90
C PRO A 43 3.57 -13.24 -18.43
N ASP A 44 2.81 -14.04 -19.20
CA ASP A 44 2.49 -15.44 -18.89
C ASP A 44 3.72 -16.31 -18.54
N LYS A 45 4.89 -15.98 -19.12
CA LYS A 45 6.17 -16.66 -18.85
C LYS A 45 6.57 -16.63 -17.36
N LEU A 46 6.05 -15.68 -16.58
CA LEU A 46 6.33 -15.53 -15.15
C LEU A 46 5.37 -16.29 -14.24
N GLN A 47 4.41 -17.05 -14.78
CA GLN A 47 3.35 -17.72 -14.00
C GLN A 47 3.88 -18.70 -12.93
N THR A 48 5.07 -19.25 -13.15
CA THR A 48 5.72 -20.18 -12.21
C THR A 48 6.25 -19.48 -10.96
N ILE A 49 6.53 -18.18 -11.05
CA ILE A 49 7.04 -17.34 -9.96
C ILE A 49 5.90 -16.50 -9.37
N PHE A 50 5.08 -15.88 -10.23
CA PHE A 50 3.98 -14.99 -9.85
C PHE A 50 2.66 -15.57 -10.35
N LYS A 51 2.08 -16.50 -9.58
CA LYS A 51 0.79 -17.11 -9.94
C LYS A 51 -0.30 -16.02 -10.01
N GLY A 52 -0.94 -15.90 -11.16
CA GLY A 52 -2.06 -15.00 -11.36
C GLY A 52 -3.37 -15.49 -10.74
N LEU A 53 -4.45 -14.78 -11.03
CA LEU A 53 -5.78 -15.07 -10.48
C LEU A 53 -6.44 -16.32 -11.12
N GLY A 54 -5.96 -16.75 -12.29
CA GLY A 54 -6.50 -17.92 -13.02
C GLY A 54 -7.83 -17.66 -13.73
N GLY A 55 -8.40 -18.71 -14.34
CA GLY A 55 -9.63 -18.61 -15.13
C GLY A 55 -9.43 -17.78 -16.40
N ILE A 56 -10.33 -16.82 -16.65
CA ILE A 56 -10.22 -15.84 -17.75
C ILE A 56 -9.23 -14.70 -17.44
N ASN A 57 -8.68 -14.64 -16.23
CA ASN A 57 -7.76 -13.59 -15.81
C ASN A 57 -6.31 -13.91 -16.18
N ALA A 58 -5.41 -12.95 -15.95
CA ALA A 58 -3.98 -13.11 -16.22
C ALA A 58 -3.39 -14.37 -15.57
N LYS A 59 -2.56 -15.12 -16.33
CA LYS A 59 -1.88 -16.32 -15.84
C LYS A 59 -0.75 -16.00 -14.87
N ALA A 60 -0.16 -14.82 -15.03
CA ALA A 60 0.80 -14.25 -14.12
C ALA A 60 0.35 -12.86 -13.65
N ALA A 61 0.36 -12.61 -12.36
CA ALA A 61 0.05 -11.29 -11.80
C ALA A 61 0.72 -11.11 -10.43
N VAL A 62 0.93 -9.87 -10.03
CA VAL A 62 1.46 -9.50 -8.74
C VAL A 62 0.56 -8.45 -8.10
N LYS A 63 0.29 -8.61 -6.80
CA LYS A 63 -0.34 -7.56 -6.01
C LYS A 63 0.76 -6.74 -5.35
N ILE A 64 0.65 -5.42 -5.40
CA ILE A 64 1.57 -4.49 -4.76
C ILE A 64 0.81 -3.79 -3.64
N GLN A 65 1.25 -3.99 -2.41
CA GLN A 65 0.78 -3.25 -1.25
C GLN A 65 1.64 -2.01 -1.06
N LEU A 66 1.01 -0.87 -0.83
CA LEU A 66 1.67 0.42 -0.70
C LEU A 66 1.30 1.07 0.63
N MET A 67 2.29 1.67 1.30
CA MET A 67 2.07 2.62 2.39
C MET A 67 2.76 3.93 2.04
N PHE A 68 1.98 4.98 1.86
CA PHE A 68 2.45 6.30 1.46
C PHE A 68 2.38 7.28 2.63
N SER A 69 3.51 7.92 2.97
CA SER A 69 3.55 9.03 3.93
C SER A 69 3.13 10.32 3.24
N LEU A 70 1.94 10.82 3.60
CA LEU A 70 1.39 12.05 3.02
C LEU A 70 2.22 13.27 3.41
N MET A 71 2.71 13.32 4.66
CA MET A 71 3.49 14.44 5.18
C MET A 71 4.88 14.52 4.55
N GLU A 72 5.55 13.37 4.37
CA GLU A 72 6.90 13.30 3.79
C GLU A 72 6.90 13.13 2.26
N ARG A 73 5.71 12.91 1.68
CA ARG A 73 5.49 12.70 0.25
C ARG A 73 6.32 11.55 -0.34
N LYS A 74 6.43 10.45 0.39
CA LYS A 74 7.24 9.28 0.01
C LYS A 74 6.60 7.96 0.42
N PHE A 75 7.00 6.88 -0.23
CA PHE A 75 6.62 5.53 0.18
C PHE A 75 7.37 5.15 1.45
N ARG A 76 6.61 4.75 2.47
CA ARG A 76 7.14 4.13 3.69
C ARG A 76 7.38 2.64 3.45
N SER A 77 6.47 1.96 2.76
CA SER A 77 6.65 0.56 2.35
C SER A 77 6.05 0.29 0.97
N ILE A 78 6.68 -0.66 0.27
CA ILE A 78 6.23 -1.25 -0.98
C ILE A 78 6.46 -2.75 -0.88
N GLU A 79 5.40 -3.53 -0.85
CA GLU A 79 5.46 -4.98 -0.70
C GLU A 79 4.83 -5.70 -1.88
N LEU A 80 5.50 -6.75 -2.35
CA LEU A 80 5.01 -7.59 -3.42
C LEU A 80 4.35 -8.82 -2.80
N CYS A 81 3.06 -8.98 -3.06
CA CYS A 81 2.24 -10.08 -2.57
C CYS A 81 1.76 -10.94 -3.73
N THR A 82 1.30 -12.15 -3.40
CA THR A 82 0.62 -13.01 -4.38
C THR A 82 -0.66 -12.33 -4.86
N ALA A 83 -0.98 -12.50 -6.14
CA ALA A 83 -2.17 -11.88 -6.74
C ALA A 83 -3.47 -12.27 -6.03
N THR A 84 -3.53 -13.47 -5.47
CA THR A 84 -4.69 -14.02 -4.75
C THR A 84 -4.75 -13.59 -3.27
N GLY A 85 -3.77 -12.84 -2.77
CA GLY A 85 -3.76 -12.38 -1.38
C GLY A 85 -4.85 -11.34 -1.12
N ASN A 86 -5.63 -11.53 -0.05
CA ASN A 86 -6.65 -10.57 0.35
C ASN A 86 -6.04 -9.41 1.15
N ASP A 87 -6.60 -8.21 0.99
CA ASP A 87 -6.07 -6.99 1.62
C ASP A 87 -6.25 -7.00 3.14
N SER A 88 -7.30 -7.64 3.64
CA SER A 88 -7.55 -7.89 5.06
C SER A 88 -6.43 -8.62 5.80
N ASN A 89 -5.59 -9.38 5.08
CA ASN A 89 -4.44 -10.08 5.66
C ASN A 89 -3.28 -9.12 5.91
N TYR A 90 -3.15 -8.07 5.12
CA TYR A 90 -2.09 -7.08 5.22
C TYR A 90 -2.34 -6.07 6.35
N THR A 91 -3.58 -5.95 6.84
CA THR A 91 -3.95 -5.06 7.95
C THR A 91 -3.16 -5.34 9.22
N ALA A 92 -2.79 -6.60 9.48
CA ALA A 92 -1.94 -6.95 10.62
C ALA A 92 -0.51 -6.40 10.46
N ASP A 93 0.06 -6.45 9.26
CA ASP A 93 1.39 -5.91 8.99
C ASP A 93 1.39 -4.38 9.00
N ILE A 94 0.29 -3.76 8.55
CA ILE A 94 0.04 -2.34 8.78
C ILE A 94 0.09 -2.02 10.27
N ALA A 95 -0.72 -2.71 11.10
CA ALA A 95 -0.81 -2.45 12.54
C ALA A 95 0.55 -2.53 13.24
N LYS A 96 1.36 -3.54 12.93
CA LYS A 96 2.73 -3.70 13.48
C LYS A 96 3.66 -2.53 13.17
N ASN A 97 3.44 -1.81 12.07
CA ASN A 97 4.30 -0.70 11.63
C ASN A 97 3.82 0.67 12.13
N LEU A 98 2.67 0.73 12.79
CA LEU A 98 2.12 1.97 13.34
C LEU A 98 2.75 2.30 14.70
N SER A 99 2.78 3.60 14.99
CA SER A 99 3.24 4.18 16.24
C SER A 99 2.18 5.12 16.80
N LEU A 100 2.32 5.48 18.07
CA LEU A 100 1.45 6.45 18.72
C LEU A 100 1.40 7.76 17.90
N MET A 101 0.19 8.31 17.74
CA MET A 101 -0.11 9.50 16.92
C MET A 101 0.04 9.30 15.41
N ASP A 102 0.08 8.07 14.90
CA ASP A 102 -0.06 7.82 13.47
C ASP A 102 -1.54 7.81 13.06
N LEU A 103 -1.90 8.60 12.06
CA LEU A 103 -3.19 8.51 11.37
C LEU A 103 -3.02 7.63 10.14
N ILE A 104 -3.89 6.65 9.99
CA ILE A 104 -3.91 5.79 8.81
C ILE A 104 -5.24 5.87 8.06
N LEU A 105 -5.15 5.99 6.75
CA LEU A 105 -6.26 6.00 5.81
C LEU A 105 -6.14 4.74 4.93
N ILE A 106 -7.12 3.85 5.04
CA ILE A 106 -7.18 2.59 4.29
C ILE A 106 -8.58 2.40 3.73
N ASP A 107 -8.69 1.66 2.62
CA ASP A 107 -9.99 1.25 2.07
C ASP A 107 -10.67 0.20 2.98
N LEU A 108 -11.99 0.05 2.87
CA LEU A 108 -12.78 -0.94 3.59
C LEU A 108 -12.37 -2.39 3.28
N GLY A 109 -11.76 -2.65 2.12
CA GLY A 109 -11.15 -3.96 1.82
C GLY A 109 -10.09 -4.41 2.83
N TYR A 110 -9.51 -3.48 3.59
CA TYR A 110 -8.55 -3.74 4.67
C TYR A 110 -9.22 -3.93 6.04
N PHE A 111 -10.55 -3.90 6.14
CA PHE A 111 -11.21 -4.06 7.43
C PHE A 111 -10.90 -5.43 8.05
N ASN A 112 -10.37 -5.43 9.28
CA ASN A 112 -10.11 -6.62 10.07
C ASN A 112 -10.26 -6.29 11.56
N ALA A 113 -11.33 -6.78 12.20
CA ALA A 113 -11.66 -6.42 13.58
C ALA A 113 -10.56 -6.76 14.60
N ILE A 114 -9.77 -7.80 14.35
CA ILE A 114 -8.67 -8.20 15.24
C ILE A 114 -7.52 -7.20 15.13
N ALA A 115 -7.08 -6.89 13.91
CA ALA A 115 -6.00 -5.94 13.67
C ALA A 115 -6.35 -4.52 14.18
N PHE A 116 -7.61 -4.09 14.02
CA PHE A 116 -8.04 -2.78 14.53
C PHE A 116 -8.00 -2.69 16.06
N ARG A 117 -8.22 -3.80 16.77
CA ARG A 117 -8.06 -3.83 18.24
C ARG A 117 -6.61 -3.59 18.66
N GLU A 118 -5.64 -3.94 17.83
CA GLU A 118 -4.21 -3.72 18.11
C GLU A 118 -3.74 -2.28 17.82
N ILE A 119 -4.54 -1.51 17.05
CA ILE A 119 -4.27 -0.10 16.72
C ILE A 119 -4.87 0.86 17.77
N ALA A 120 -5.84 0.39 18.57
CA ALA A 120 -6.63 1.16 19.52
C ALA A 120 -5.93 1.38 20.88
#